data_AF-A0A377D861-F1
#
_entry.id   AF-A0A377D861-F1
#
_cell.length_a   1.000
_cell.length_b   1.000
_cell.length_c   1.000
_cell.angle_alpha   90.00
_cell.angle_beta   90.00
_cell.angle_gamma   90.00
#
_symmetry.space_group_name_H-M   'P 1'
#
loop_
_entity.id
_entity.type
_entity.pdbx_description
1 polymer ?
#
loop_
_entity_poly.entity_id
_entity_poly.type
_entity_poly.pdbx_seq_one_letter_code
_entity_poly.pdbx_strand_id
1 'polypeptide(L)'
;MKQAVLSQHLGDLSDDGIQMQWREALRLMQNIYDFTPQYVVHDAHPGYVSSQWAREMNLPTQTVLHHHAHAAACLAEHQWPLDGGDVIALTLDGIGMGENGALWGGECLRVNYRECEHLGGLPAVALPGGDLAAKQPWRNLLAQCLRFVPEWQNYPETASVQQQNWSVLARAIERGINAPLASSCGRLFDAVAAALGCAPATLSYEGESGLCSGGARSFVRRSDASGDDAAGGQSTGSRHFLAAVAELAGTG
;
A
#
# COMPACT_ATOMS: atom_id res chain seq x y z
N MET A 1 -25.45 26.19 2.78
CA MET A 1 -23.99 25.95 2.70
C MET A 1 -23.79 24.44 2.69
N LYS A 2 -22.93 23.91 1.81
CA LYS A 2 -22.53 22.49 1.83
C LYS A 2 -21.15 22.44 2.50
N GLN A 3 -21.01 21.67 3.57
CA GLN A 3 -19.81 21.65 4.42
C GLN A 3 -19.45 20.23 4.79
N ALA A 4 -18.15 19.98 5.00
CA ALA A 4 -17.63 18.78 5.62
C ALA A 4 -16.67 19.22 6.75
N VAL A 5 -16.75 18.56 7.90
CA VAL A 5 -15.89 18.85 9.05
C VAL A 5 -15.18 17.56 9.44
N LEU A 6 -13.86 17.56 9.38
CA LEU A 6 -13.02 16.43 9.77
C LEU A 6 -12.72 16.48 11.27
N SER A 7 -12.55 15.31 11.88
CA SER A 7 -12.00 15.22 13.23
C SER A 7 -10.51 15.53 13.24
N GLN A 8 -9.94 15.65 14.43
CA GLN A 8 -8.51 15.50 14.63
C GLN A 8 -8.03 14.09 14.22
N HIS A 9 -6.72 13.93 14.07
CA HIS A 9 -6.10 12.60 13.92
C HIS A 9 -6.32 11.76 15.19
N LEU A 10 -6.73 10.50 15.01
CA LEU A 10 -7.08 9.58 16.10
C LEU A 10 -6.16 8.34 16.17
N GLY A 11 -5.09 8.26 15.37
CA GLY A 11 -4.18 7.11 15.39
C GLY A 11 -4.78 5.83 14.79
N ASP A 12 -4.22 4.69 15.19
CA ASP A 12 -4.66 3.36 14.77
C ASP A 12 -5.90 2.94 15.58
N LEU A 13 -6.98 2.56 14.89
CA LEU A 13 -8.24 2.19 15.53
C LEU A 13 -8.19 0.79 16.17
N SER A 14 -7.14 0.02 15.94
CA SER A 14 -6.89 -1.26 16.60
C SER A 14 -6.21 -1.13 17.97
N ASP A 15 -5.72 0.06 18.33
CA ASP A 15 -5.06 0.30 19.61
C ASP A 15 -6.05 0.23 20.80
N ASP A 16 -5.57 -0.33 21.91
CA ASP A 16 -6.35 -0.45 23.13
C ASP A 16 -6.80 0.94 23.66
N GLY A 17 -8.10 1.09 23.90
CA GLY A 17 -8.69 2.30 24.47
C GLY A 17 -8.96 3.44 23.47
N ILE A 18 -8.57 3.30 22.20
CA ILE A 18 -8.77 4.36 21.20
C ILE A 18 -10.25 4.63 20.91
N GLN A 19 -11.10 3.61 21.07
CA GLN A 19 -12.55 3.74 20.89
C GLN A 19 -13.16 4.80 21.81
N MET A 20 -12.66 4.95 23.05
CA MET A 20 -13.16 5.94 23.99
C MET A 20 -12.88 7.36 23.51
N GLN A 21 -11.64 7.62 23.05
CA GLN A 21 -11.25 8.92 22.52
C GLN A 21 -12.03 9.27 21.25
N TRP A 22 -12.20 8.30 20.35
CA TRP A 22 -13.02 8.46 19.15
C TRP A 22 -14.49 8.77 19.48
N ARG A 23 -15.10 8.08 20.46
CA ARG A 23 -16.50 8.35 20.88
C ARG A 23 -16.67 9.73 21.47
N GLU A 24 -15.74 10.19 22.30
CA GLU A 24 -15.79 11.55 22.87
C GLU A 24 -15.62 12.63 21.79
N ALA A 25 -14.71 12.42 20.83
CA ALA A 25 -14.54 13.32 19.70
C ALA A 25 -15.82 13.41 18.86
N LEU A 26 -16.43 12.27 18.52
CA LEU A 26 -17.68 12.23 17.77
C LEU A 26 -18.82 12.93 18.52
N ARG A 27 -18.98 12.65 19.82
CA ARG A 27 -19.99 13.28 20.67
C ARG A 27 -19.82 14.80 20.72
N LEU A 28 -18.59 15.28 20.90
CA LEU A 28 -18.29 16.71 20.93
C LEU A 28 -18.61 17.37 19.59
N MET A 29 -18.20 16.77 18.47
CA MET A 29 -18.48 17.29 17.13
C MET A 29 -19.98 17.33 16.84
N GLN A 30 -20.72 16.27 17.18
CA GLN A 30 -22.18 16.24 17.05
C GLN A 30 -22.86 17.36 17.83
N ASN A 31 -22.41 17.62 19.06
CA ASN A 31 -22.95 18.70 19.88
C ASN A 31 -22.63 20.10 19.33
N ILE A 32 -21.39 20.33 18.87
CA ILE A 32 -20.96 21.65 18.35
C ILE A 32 -21.74 22.02 17.09
N TYR A 33 -21.99 21.06 16.20
CA TYR A 33 -22.62 21.30 14.90
C TYR A 33 -24.12 20.99 14.88
N ASP A 34 -24.72 20.67 16.04
CA ASP A 34 -26.10 20.18 16.17
C ASP A 34 -26.41 19.09 15.11
N PHE A 35 -25.51 18.13 15.01
CA PHE A 35 -25.49 17.11 13.97
C PHE A 35 -25.94 15.76 14.51
N THR A 36 -27.01 15.22 13.93
CA THR A 36 -27.45 13.84 14.15
C THR A 36 -27.35 13.06 12.83
N PRO A 37 -26.49 12.02 12.74
CA PRO A 37 -26.29 11.28 11.51
C PRO A 37 -27.54 10.50 11.11
N GLN A 38 -27.86 10.51 9.81
CA GLN A 38 -28.92 9.70 9.20
C GLN A 38 -28.35 8.48 8.45
N TYR A 39 -27.08 8.54 8.09
CA TYR A 39 -26.34 7.52 7.35
C TYR A 39 -24.93 7.42 7.90
N VAL A 40 -24.34 6.22 7.78
CA VAL A 40 -22.94 5.97 8.13
C VAL A 40 -22.24 5.37 6.93
N VAL A 41 -21.14 6.00 6.52
CA VAL A 41 -20.27 5.49 5.45
C VAL A 41 -18.98 4.95 6.08
N HIS A 42 -18.54 3.79 5.66
CA HIS A 42 -17.30 3.18 6.11
C HIS A 42 -16.57 2.46 4.97
N ASP A 43 -15.34 2.02 5.23
CA ASP A 43 -14.54 1.28 4.26
C ASP A 43 -15.22 -0.04 3.85
N ALA A 44 -15.04 -0.46 2.60
CA ALA A 44 -15.50 -1.75 2.10
C ALA A 44 -14.85 -2.95 2.80
N HIS A 45 -13.71 -2.77 3.48
CA HIS A 45 -13.03 -3.82 4.21
C HIS A 45 -13.89 -4.31 5.40
N PRO A 46 -14.36 -5.58 5.39
CA PRO A 46 -15.28 -6.09 6.41
C PRO A 46 -14.60 -6.32 7.77
N GLY A 47 -13.29 -6.55 7.76
CA GLY A 47 -12.47 -6.78 8.96
C GLY A 47 -11.98 -5.52 9.67
N TYR A 48 -12.29 -4.32 9.18
CA TYR A 48 -11.86 -3.10 9.86
C TYR A 48 -12.68 -2.85 11.14
N VAL A 49 -11.99 -2.33 12.16
CA VAL A 49 -12.60 -1.91 13.43
C VAL A 49 -13.63 -0.80 13.20
N SER A 50 -13.35 0.14 12.30
CA SER A 50 -14.30 1.19 11.90
C SER A 50 -15.57 0.62 11.26
N SER A 51 -15.43 -0.38 10.39
CA SER A 51 -16.58 -1.10 9.80
C SER A 51 -17.40 -1.86 10.85
N GLN A 52 -16.78 -2.34 11.92
CA GLN A 52 -17.49 -2.90 13.06
C GLN A 52 -18.27 -1.82 13.82
N TRP A 53 -17.63 -0.70 14.18
CA TRP A 53 -18.28 0.38 14.91
C TRP A 53 -19.45 0.99 14.13
N ALA A 54 -19.34 1.10 12.81
CA ALA A 54 -20.43 1.55 11.95
C ALA A 54 -21.69 0.67 12.05
N ARG A 55 -21.52 -0.66 12.10
CA ARG A 55 -22.62 -1.62 12.26
C ARG A 55 -23.31 -1.51 13.62
N GLU A 56 -22.59 -1.09 14.65
CA GLU A 56 -23.12 -0.91 16.01
C GLU A 56 -23.96 0.37 16.17
N MET A 57 -23.93 1.30 15.20
CA MET A 57 -24.63 2.60 15.30
C MET A 57 -26.14 2.54 15.02
N ASN A 58 -26.69 1.40 14.61
CA ASN A 58 -28.11 1.23 14.27
C ASN A 58 -28.64 2.28 13.25
N LEU A 59 -27.81 2.60 12.24
CA LEU A 59 -28.14 3.48 11.12
C LEU A 59 -27.96 2.74 9.79
N PRO A 60 -28.62 3.17 8.70
CA PRO A 60 -28.30 2.70 7.37
C PRO A 60 -26.81 2.89 7.07
N THR A 61 -26.13 1.80 6.70
CA THR A 61 -24.71 1.81 6.36
C THR A 61 -24.47 1.69 4.87
N GLN A 62 -23.42 2.34 4.38
CA GLN A 62 -22.92 2.22 3.02
C GLN A 62 -21.39 2.04 3.03
N THR A 63 -20.88 1.29 2.07
CA THR A 63 -19.45 1.08 1.88
C THR A 63 -18.91 1.89 0.72
N VAL A 64 -17.66 2.33 0.84
CA VAL A 64 -16.89 2.93 -0.26
C VAL A 64 -15.56 2.20 -0.36
N LEU A 65 -15.08 1.95 -1.59
CA LEU A 65 -13.77 1.35 -1.81
C LEU A 65 -12.67 2.30 -1.32
N HIS A 66 -11.63 1.74 -0.70
CA HIS A 66 -10.55 2.51 -0.10
C HIS A 66 -9.91 3.50 -1.09
N HIS A 67 -9.49 2.97 -2.25
CA HIS A 67 -8.85 3.75 -3.30
C HIS A 67 -9.81 4.75 -3.99
N HIS A 68 -11.10 4.41 -4.08
CA HIS A 68 -12.12 5.36 -4.54
C HIS A 68 -12.23 6.56 -3.60
N ALA A 69 -12.22 6.32 -2.28
CA ALA A 69 -12.24 7.39 -1.28
C ALA A 69 -10.98 8.28 -1.38
N HIS A 70 -9.79 7.71 -1.61
CA HIS A 70 -8.57 8.49 -1.87
C HIS A 70 -8.71 9.41 -3.08
N ALA A 71 -9.17 8.88 -4.22
CA ALA A 71 -9.37 9.68 -5.43
C ALA A 71 -10.44 10.76 -5.24
N ALA A 72 -11.58 10.41 -4.63
CA ALA A 72 -12.67 11.35 -4.37
C ALA A 72 -12.30 12.46 -3.39
N ALA A 73 -11.47 12.18 -2.38
CA ALA A 73 -10.94 13.19 -1.46
C ALA A 73 -10.09 14.24 -2.19
N CYS A 74 -9.20 13.80 -3.08
CA CYS A 74 -8.40 14.70 -3.91
C CYS A 74 -9.27 15.56 -4.84
N LEU A 75 -10.26 14.95 -5.51
CA LEU A 75 -11.23 15.69 -6.33
C LEU A 75 -11.97 16.75 -5.52
N ALA A 76 -12.43 16.41 -4.31
CA ALA A 76 -13.13 17.32 -3.42
C ALA A 76 -12.26 18.50 -2.94
N GLU A 77 -11.00 18.23 -2.58
CA GLU A 77 -10.03 19.28 -2.20
C GLU A 77 -9.80 20.29 -3.33
N HIS A 78 -9.72 19.79 -4.57
CA HIS A 78 -9.57 20.63 -5.77
C HIS A 78 -10.89 21.24 -6.28
N GLN A 79 -11.99 21.12 -5.52
CA GLN A 79 -13.31 21.65 -5.86
C GLN A 79 -13.82 21.15 -7.23
N TRP A 80 -13.50 19.91 -7.60
CA TRP A 80 -14.03 19.29 -8.81
C TRP A 80 -15.57 19.32 -8.78
N PRO A 81 -16.25 19.81 -9.83
CA PRO A 81 -17.71 19.90 -9.81
C PRO A 81 -18.36 18.53 -9.69
N LEU A 82 -19.58 18.49 -9.13
CA LEU A 82 -20.34 17.24 -9.01
C LEU A 82 -20.61 16.58 -10.37
N ASP A 83 -20.75 17.40 -11.41
CA ASP A 83 -20.92 17.06 -12.82
C ASP A 83 -19.65 17.31 -13.65
N GLY A 84 -18.47 17.39 -13.00
CA GLY A 84 -17.19 17.69 -13.65
C GLY A 84 -16.71 16.60 -14.62
N GLY A 85 -17.32 15.42 -14.59
CA GLY A 85 -16.96 14.27 -15.41
C GLY A 85 -15.93 13.35 -14.75
N ASP A 86 -15.53 12.33 -15.51
CA ASP A 86 -14.60 11.30 -15.08
C ASP A 86 -13.14 11.76 -15.13
N VAL A 87 -12.33 11.22 -14.22
CA VAL A 87 -10.88 11.37 -14.24
C VAL A 87 -10.19 10.01 -14.24
N ILE A 88 -8.91 10.01 -14.61
CA ILE A 88 -8.01 8.89 -14.35
C ILE A 88 -7.26 9.17 -13.05
N ALA A 89 -7.43 8.30 -12.06
CA ALA A 89 -6.77 8.39 -10.77
C ALA A 89 -5.69 7.30 -10.65
N LEU A 90 -4.53 7.68 -10.14
CA LEU A 90 -3.49 6.76 -9.73
C LEU A 90 -3.43 6.75 -8.20
N THR A 91 -3.81 5.64 -7.59
CA THR A 91 -3.92 5.51 -6.13
C THR A 91 -2.88 4.50 -5.63
N LEU A 92 -1.86 5.01 -4.93
CA LEU A 92 -0.69 4.24 -4.50
C LEU A 92 -0.57 4.28 -2.98
N ASP A 93 -0.69 3.13 -2.33
CA ASP A 93 -0.61 3.00 -0.87
C ASP A 93 -0.07 1.63 -0.42
N GLY A 94 -0.27 1.32 0.86
CA GLY A 94 0.02 0.01 1.44
C GLY A 94 -0.99 -1.03 0.99
N ILE A 95 -2.12 -1.11 1.69
CA ILE A 95 -3.19 -2.07 1.40
C ILE A 95 -4.54 -1.42 1.66
N GLY A 96 -5.43 -1.49 0.67
CA GLY A 96 -6.85 -1.19 0.81
C GLY A 96 -7.70 -2.29 0.16
N MET A 97 -8.93 -2.48 0.64
CA MET A 97 -9.85 -3.45 0.02
C MET A 97 -10.39 -2.89 -1.30
N GLY A 98 -10.13 -3.63 -2.36
CA GLY A 98 -10.64 -3.40 -3.71
C GLY A 98 -11.94 -4.16 -3.99
N GLU A 99 -12.31 -4.20 -5.26
CA GLU A 99 -13.50 -4.93 -5.72
C GLU A 99 -13.37 -6.45 -5.50
N ASN A 100 -14.50 -7.11 -5.24
CA ASN A 100 -14.60 -8.57 -5.12
C ASN A 100 -13.63 -9.20 -4.09
N GLY A 101 -13.21 -8.43 -3.08
CA GLY A 101 -12.28 -8.90 -2.05
C GLY A 101 -10.80 -8.86 -2.44
N ALA A 102 -10.45 -8.27 -3.58
CA ALA A 102 -9.06 -8.06 -3.96
C ALA A 102 -8.36 -7.08 -3.01
N LEU A 103 -7.06 -7.26 -2.77
CA LEU A 103 -6.25 -6.31 -2.03
C LEU A 103 -5.51 -5.40 -3.01
N TRP A 104 -5.79 -4.11 -2.95
CA TRP A 104 -5.24 -3.09 -3.83
C TRP A 104 -4.20 -2.25 -3.11
N GLY A 105 -3.34 -1.60 -3.89
CA GLY A 105 -2.43 -0.56 -3.39
C GLY A 105 -1.56 0.10 -4.44
N GLY A 106 -1.87 -0.07 -5.73
CA GLY A 106 -1.09 0.44 -6.85
C GLY A 106 -1.93 0.50 -8.11
N GLU A 107 -3.08 1.16 -8.04
CA GLU A 107 -4.14 1.03 -9.05
C GLU A 107 -4.27 2.26 -9.95
N CYS A 108 -4.63 2.01 -11.22
CA CYS A 108 -5.14 2.99 -12.17
C CYS A 108 -6.66 2.83 -12.29
N LEU A 109 -7.41 3.90 -12.01
CA LEU A 109 -8.86 3.87 -11.88
C LEU A 109 -9.51 4.96 -12.75
N ARG A 110 -10.65 4.66 -13.40
CA ARG A 110 -11.58 5.69 -13.89
C ARG A 110 -12.53 6.04 -12.76
N VAL A 111 -12.55 7.31 -12.35
CA VAL A 111 -13.26 7.74 -11.14
C VAL A 111 -14.11 8.98 -11.41
N ASN A 112 -15.32 8.98 -10.85
CA ASN A 112 -16.08 10.17 -10.50
C ASN A 112 -16.60 10.03 -9.05
N TYR A 113 -17.41 10.97 -8.54
CA TYR A 113 -17.90 10.89 -7.16
C TYR A 113 -18.83 9.69 -6.87
N ARG A 114 -19.35 9.01 -7.91
CA ARG A 114 -20.34 7.93 -7.80
C ARG A 114 -19.81 6.59 -8.28
N GLU A 115 -18.83 6.61 -9.18
CA GLU A 115 -18.30 5.42 -9.85
C GLU A 115 -16.80 5.32 -9.69
N CYS A 116 -16.34 4.08 -9.59
CA CYS A 116 -14.95 3.69 -9.63
C CYS A 116 -14.88 2.45 -10.53
N GLU A 117 -14.08 2.51 -11.58
CA GLU A 117 -13.80 1.37 -12.46
C GLU A 117 -12.29 1.10 -12.45
N HIS A 118 -11.91 -0.14 -12.19
CA HIS A 118 -10.53 -0.59 -12.23
C HIS A 118 -10.06 -0.76 -13.68
N LEU A 119 -8.97 -0.07 -14.05
CA LEU A 119 -8.40 -0.10 -15.40
C LEU A 119 -7.13 -0.96 -15.49
N GLY A 120 -6.49 -1.25 -14.37
CA GLY A 120 -5.20 -1.92 -14.29
C GLY A 120 -4.35 -1.36 -13.15
N GLY A 121 -3.08 -1.75 -13.10
CA GLY A 121 -2.18 -1.34 -12.02
C GLY A 121 -1.00 -2.28 -11.88
N LEU A 122 -0.40 -2.29 -10.69
CA LEU A 122 0.62 -3.28 -10.35
C LEU A 122 0.05 -4.70 -10.38
N PRO A 123 0.83 -5.71 -10.79
CA PRO A 123 0.40 -7.10 -10.66
C PRO A 123 0.23 -7.46 -9.19
N ALA A 124 -0.83 -8.21 -8.87
CA ALA A 124 -1.06 -8.66 -7.51
C ALA A 124 -0.05 -9.76 -7.11
N VAL A 125 0.84 -9.46 -6.16
CA VAL A 125 1.90 -10.35 -5.66
C VAL A 125 1.56 -10.83 -4.24
N ALA A 126 2.00 -12.03 -3.88
CA ALA A 126 1.71 -12.60 -2.56
C ALA A 126 2.34 -11.79 -1.43
N LEU A 127 1.64 -11.72 -0.28
CA LEU A 127 2.08 -11.16 0.99
C LEU A 127 2.45 -12.29 1.96
N PRO A 128 3.69 -12.79 1.97
CA PRO A 128 4.00 -14.06 2.62
C PRO A 128 3.97 -13.92 4.15
N GLY A 129 2.98 -14.54 4.81
CA GLY A 129 2.75 -14.38 6.24
C GLY A 129 1.79 -13.23 6.60
N GLY A 130 1.02 -12.72 5.64
CA GLY A 130 0.01 -11.69 5.87
C GLY A 130 0.65 -10.41 6.42
N ASP A 131 0.21 -9.98 7.60
CA ASP A 131 0.67 -8.77 8.28
C ASP A 131 2.19 -8.70 8.48
N LEU A 132 2.87 -9.85 8.56
CA LEU A 132 4.33 -9.89 8.65
C LEU A 132 5.02 -9.31 7.40
N ALA A 133 4.36 -9.34 6.24
CA ALA A 133 4.88 -8.76 5.01
C ALA A 133 5.04 -7.24 5.10
N ALA A 134 4.22 -6.55 5.91
CA ALA A 134 4.36 -5.12 6.17
C ALA A 134 5.50 -4.79 7.16
N LYS A 135 5.97 -5.77 7.94
CA LYS A 135 6.99 -5.60 8.99
C LYS A 135 8.36 -6.12 8.58
N GLN A 136 8.42 -7.07 7.65
CA GLN A 136 9.65 -7.77 7.28
C GLN A 136 9.89 -7.66 5.76
N PRO A 137 10.60 -6.60 5.30
CA PRO A 137 10.70 -6.25 3.88
C PRO A 137 11.23 -7.37 2.98
N TRP A 138 12.11 -8.23 3.50
CA TRP A 138 12.67 -9.37 2.78
C TRP A 138 11.60 -10.38 2.29
N ARG A 139 10.42 -10.42 2.93
CA ARG A 139 9.30 -11.27 2.50
C ARG A 139 8.74 -10.82 1.16
N ASN A 140 8.64 -9.51 0.96
CA ASN A 140 8.18 -8.92 -0.30
C ASN A 140 9.23 -9.15 -1.39
N LEU A 141 10.52 -8.99 -1.06
CA LEU A 141 11.60 -9.33 -1.99
C LEU A 141 11.54 -10.80 -2.43
N LEU A 142 11.33 -11.73 -1.50
CA LEU A 142 11.16 -13.15 -1.82
C LEU A 142 9.97 -13.36 -2.77
N ALA A 143 8.81 -12.77 -2.48
CA ALA A 143 7.61 -12.93 -3.31
C ALA A 143 7.81 -12.40 -4.74
N GLN A 144 8.46 -11.24 -4.88
CA GLN A 144 8.82 -10.66 -6.18
C GLN A 144 9.81 -11.57 -6.94
N CYS A 145 10.86 -12.04 -6.25
CA CYS A 145 11.86 -12.93 -6.84
C CYS A 145 11.24 -14.24 -7.34
N LEU A 146 10.40 -14.88 -6.53
CA LEU A 146 9.74 -16.14 -6.91
C LEU A 146 8.84 -15.99 -8.14
N ARG A 147 8.20 -14.84 -8.30
CA ARG A 147 7.28 -14.60 -9.40
C ARG A 147 7.99 -14.14 -10.68
N PHE A 148 8.97 -13.26 -10.55
CA PHE A 148 9.49 -12.49 -11.68
C PHE A 148 10.96 -12.73 -11.99
N VAL A 149 11.78 -13.20 -11.04
CA VAL A 149 13.24 -13.25 -11.24
C VAL A 149 13.73 -14.70 -11.36
N PRO A 150 14.03 -15.17 -12.58
CA PRO A 150 14.72 -16.45 -12.77
C PRO A 150 16.05 -16.45 -12.03
N GLU A 151 16.39 -17.59 -11.43
CA GLU A 151 17.68 -17.78 -10.74
C GLU A 151 18.00 -16.70 -9.70
N TRP A 152 16.99 -16.15 -9.02
CA TRP A 152 17.12 -15.03 -8.08
C TRP A 152 18.19 -15.22 -7.00
N GLN A 153 18.51 -16.47 -6.64
CA GLN A 153 19.54 -16.81 -5.66
C GLN A 153 20.96 -16.44 -6.11
N ASN A 154 21.19 -16.21 -7.41
CA ASN A 154 22.49 -15.81 -7.94
C ASN A 154 22.79 -14.32 -7.71
N TYR A 155 21.80 -13.53 -7.25
CA TYR A 155 21.95 -12.10 -7.02
C TYR A 155 22.35 -11.79 -5.58
N PRO A 156 23.42 -11.00 -5.35
CA PRO A 156 23.89 -10.65 -4.00
C PRO A 156 22.86 -9.87 -3.19
N GLU A 157 21.96 -9.12 -3.85
CA GLU A 157 20.85 -8.37 -3.25
C GLU A 157 19.88 -9.29 -2.49
N THR A 158 19.86 -10.58 -2.83
CA THR A 158 18.97 -11.57 -2.21
C THR A 158 19.64 -12.36 -1.07
N ALA A 159 20.89 -12.05 -0.73
CA ALA A 159 21.64 -12.78 0.28
C ALA A 159 20.92 -12.80 1.65
N SER A 160 20.25 -11.72 2.02
CA SER A 160 19.46 -11.63 3.26
C SER A 160 18.26 -12.58 3.29
N VAL A 161 17.63 -12.81 2.13
CA VAL A 161 16.54 -13.78 1.94
C VAL A 161 17.07 -15.20 2.02
N GLN A 162 18.24 -15.46 1.41
CA GLN A 162 18.87 -16.79 1.39
C GLN A 162 19.30 -17.27 2.78
N GLN A 163 19.60 -16.34 3.69
CA GLN A 163 19.87 -16.65 5.11
C GLN A 163 18.62 -17.10 5.89
N GLN A 164 17.42 -16.89 5.34
CA GLN A 164 16.16 -17.33 5.94
C GLN A 164 15.78 -18.74 5.48
N ASN A 165 14.83 -19.37 6.18
CA ASN A 165 14.22 -20.62 5.72
C ASN A 165 13.16 -20.37 4.62
N TRP A 166 13.58 -19.74 3.53
CA TRP A 166 12.71 -19.24 2.46
C TRP A 166 11.94 -20.35 1.73
N SER A 167 12.47 -21.58 1.67
CA SER A 167 11.81 -22.71 0.98
C SER A 167 10.49 -23.15 1.61
N VAL A 168 10.34 -22.99 2.94
CA VAL A 168 9.07 -23.23 3.64
C VAL A 168 8.06 -22.16 3.26
N LEU A 169 8.51 -20.91 3.21
CA LEU A 169 7.65 -19.78 2.87
C LEU A 169 7.24 -19.80 1.40
N ALA A 170 8.13 -20.20 0.49
CA ALA A 170 7.83 -20.43 -0.93
C ALA A 170 6.69 -21.45 -1.11
N ARG A 171 6.77 -22.59 -0.41
CA ARG A 171 5.69 -23.60 -0.41
C ARG A 171 4.37 -23.08 0.18
N ALA A 172 4.43 -22.19 1.18
CA ALA A 172 3.24 -21.57 1.73
C ALA A 172 2.58 -20.62 0.72
N ILE A 173 3.38 -19.83 -0.02
CA ILE A 173 2.93 -18.96 -1.11
C ILE A 173 2.25 -19.79 -2.20
N GLU A 174 2.90 -20.85 -2.70
CA GLU A 174 2.35 -21.73 -3.74
C GLU A 174 0.99 -22.33 -3.34
N ARG A 175 0.81 -22.63 -2.05
CA ARG A 175 -0.42 -23.22 -1.51
C ARG A 175 -1.44 -22.17 -1.05
N GLY A 176 -1.15 -20.88 -1.17
CA GLY A 176 -2.02 -19.80 -0.69
C GLY A 176 -2.24 -19.78 0.82
N ILE A 177 -1.31 -20.33 1.61
CA ILE A 177 -1.45 -20.42 3.08
C ILE A 177 -0.91 -19.13 3.71
N ASN A 178 -1.80 -18.30 4.24
CA ASN A 178 -1.48 -17.00 4.82
C ASN A 178 -0.58 -16.15 3.90
N ALA A 179 -0.90 -16.17 2.60
CA ALA A 179 -0.17 -15.49 1.55
C ALA A 179 -1.14 -14.84 0.55
N PRO A 180 -2.01 -13.91 1.00
CA PRO A 180 -2.97 -13.26 0.13
C PRO A 180 -2.24 -12.46 -0.96
N LEU A 181 -2.86 -12.32 -2.14
CA LEU A 181 -2.32 -11.53 -3.23
C LEU A 181 -2.73 -10.06 -3.06
N ALA A 182 -1.79 -9.14 -3.27
CA ALA A 182 -2.04 -7.71 -3.27
C ALA A 182 -1.23 -6.99 -4.34
N SER A 183 -1.84 -6.04 -5.04
CA SER A 183 -1.18 -5.12 -5.99
C SER A 183 -0.56 -3.92 -5.27
N SER A 184 0.16 -4.17 -4.18
CA SER A 184 0.61 -3.14 -3.26
C SER A 184 1.87 -2.40 -3.73
N CYS A 185 1.76 -1.08 -3.91
CA CYS A 185 2.91 -0.22 -4.16
C CYS A 185 3.82 -0.14 -2.93
N GLY A 186 3.26 -0.01 -1.73
CA GLY A 186 4.04 -0.02 -0.48
C GLY A 186 4.91 -1.26 -0.32
N ARG A 187 4.38 -2.45 -0.63
CA ARG A 187 5.14 -3.71 -0.54
C ARG A 187 6.18 -3.84 -1.65
N LEU A 188 5.98 -3.21 -2.80
CA LEU A 188 7.03 -3.09 -3.83
C LEU A 188 8.18 -2.21 -3.33
N PHE A 189 7.90 -1.08 -2.67
CA PHE A 189 8.92 -0.27 -2.00
C PHE A 189 9.68 -1.06 -0.93
N ASP A 190 8.98 -1.87 -0.12
CA ASP A 190 9.61 -2.78 0.84
C ASP A 190 10.58 -3.77 0.17
N ALA A 191 10.18 -4.38 -0.95
CA ALA A 191 11.03 -5.32 -1.69
C ALA A 191 12.31 -4.64 -2.20
N VAL A 192 12.19 -3.43 -2.75
CA VAL A 192 13.34 -2.62 -3.20
C VAL A 192 14.24 -2.22 -2.03
N ALA A 193 13.65 -1.80 -0.90
CA ALA A 193 14.40 -1.44 0.30
C ALA A 193 15.22 -2.63 0.84
N ALA A 194 14.64 -3.82 0.83
CA ALA A 194 15.29 -5.06 1.24
C ALA A 194 16.47 -5.42 0.32
N ALA A 195 16.28 -5.28 -1.00
CA ALA A 195 17.32 -5.56 -1.99
C ALA A 195 18.50 -4.59 -1.86
N LEU A 196 18.22 -3.31 -1.59
CA LEU A 196 19.24 -2.28 -1.35
C LEU A 196 19.91 -2.38 0.02
N GLY A 197 19.36 -3.17 0.95
CA GLY A 197 19.84 -3.23 2.32
C GLY A 197 19.74 -1.90 3.07
N CYS A 198 18.81 -1.02 2.67
CA CYS A 198 18.66 0.33 3.25
C CYS A 198 17.61 0.40 4.37
N ALA A 199 16.99 -0.73 4.72
CA ALA A 199 16.03 -0.85 5.81
C ALA A 199 16.43 -2.02 6.73
N PRO A 200 16.08 -1.97 8.04
CA PRO A 200 16.31 -3.09 8.94
C PRO A 200 15.50 -4.33 8.52
N ALA A 201 15.95 -5.51 8.94
CA ALA A 201 15.30 -6.77 8.60
C ALA A 201 13.85 -6.88 9.16
N THR A 202 13.56 -6.16 10.25
CA THR A 202 12.22 -5.97 10.79
C THR A 202 12.03 -4.48 11.07
N LEU A 203 10.98 -3.89 10.51
CA LEU A 203 10.60 -2.49 10.68
C LEU A 203 9.98 -2.26 12.06
N SER A 204 10.18 -1.06 12.57
CA SER A 204 9.65 -0.58 13.86
C SER A 204 8.29 0.10 13.72
N TYR A 205 7.98 0.65 12.55
CA TYR A 205 6.68 1.25 12.21
C TYR A 205 6.35 1.05 10.72
N GLU A 206 5.08 1.22 10.36
CA GLU A 206 4.63 1.09 8.98
C GLU A 206 5.14 2.24 8.09
N GLY A 207 5.71 1.91 6.93
CA GLY A 207 6.23 2.89 5.97
C GLY A 207 7.71 3.29 6.15
N GLU A 208 8.41 2.75 7.17
CA GLU A 208 9.83 3.03 7.45
C GLU A 208 10.75 2.79 6.23
N SER A 209 10.52 1.69 5.52
CA SER A 209 11.26 1.30 4.31
C SER A 209 11.11 2.28 3.12
N GLY A 210 9.93 2.86 2.95
CA GLY A 210 9.63 3.81 1.88
C GLY A 210 10.42 5.11 2.04
N LEU A 211 10.52 5.58 3.29
CA LEU A 211 11.33 6.75 3.66
C LEU A 211 12.82 6.50 3.43
N CYS A 212 13.35 5.34 3.86
CA CYS A 212 14.74 4.96 3.64
C CYS A 212 15.09 4.85 2.14
N SER A 213 14.19 4.29 1.34
CA SER A 213 14.36 4.16 -0.12
C SER A 213 14.32 5.51 -0.83
N GLY A 214 13.45 6.43 -0.39
CA GLY A 214 13.43 7.82 -0.89
C GLY A 214 14.72 8.59 -0.62
N GLY A 215 15.44 8.26 0.47
CA GLY A 215 16.76 8.78 0.79
C GLY A 215 17.90 8.20 -0.05
N ALA A 216 17.74 7.00 -0.62
CA ALA A 216 18.73 6.34 -1.48
C ALA A 216 18.85 6.94 -2.91
N ARG A 217 18.24 8.11 -3.15
CA ARG A 217 18.28 8.88 -4.42
C ARG A 217 19.70 9.17 -4.96
N SER A 218 20.74 8.99 -4.15
CA SER A 218 22.14 9.12 -4.61
C SER A 218 22.60 7.99 -5.53
N PHE A 219 21.91 6.84 -5.60
CA PHE A 219 22.37 5.70 -6.41
C PHE A 219 21.90 5.73 -7.88
N VAL A 220 20.76 6.38 -8.15
CA VAL A 220 20.12 6.43 -9.48
C VAL A 220 20.60 7.64 -10.31
N ARG A 221 21.13 8.70 -9.68
CA ARG A 221 21.43 10.00 -10.33
C ARG A 221 22.77 10.14 -11.06
N ARG A 222 23.42 9.05 -11.48
CA ARG A 222 24.59 9.13 -12.40
C ARG A 222 24.31 8.34 -13.67
N SER A 223 23.50 8.93 -14.54
CA SER A 223 23.42 8.58 -15.97
C SER A 223 23.76 9.74 -16.90
N ASP A 224 23.67 11.01 -16.44
CA ASP A 224 23.86 12.17 -17.31
C ASP A 224 25.02 13.04 -16.85
N ALA A 225 26.27 12.58 -17.05
CA ALA A 225 27.45 13.42 -17.33
C ALA A 225 28.73 12.57 -17.45
N SER A 226 29.25 12.51 -18.68
CA SER A 226 30.68 12.38 -19.08
C SER A 226 31.54 11.20 -18.59
N GLY A 227 31.92 10.35 -19.55
CA GLY A 227 33.33 10.13 -19.96
C GLY A 227 34.30 9.42 -19.01
N ASP A 228 34.67 8.19 -19.41
CA ASP A 228 35.86 7.37 -19.10
C ASP A 228 36.38 7.14 -17.66
N ASP A 229 36.82 5.88 -17.52
CA ASP A 229 37.76 5.27 -16.56
C ASP A 229 37.28 4.75 -15.18
N ALA A 230 37.17 3.41 -15.17
CA ALA A 230 37.59 2.43 -14.17
C ALA A 230 37.37 2.71 -12.66
N ALA A 231 36.26 2.15 -12.14
CA ALA A 231 36.20 1.58 -10.78
C ALA A 231 35.02 0.58 -10.61
N GLY A 232 35.34 -0.72 -10.58
CA GLY A 232 34.73 -1.71 -9.67
C GLY A 232 33.26 -2.16 -9.86
N GLY A 233 33.03 -3.05 -10.82
CA GLY A 233 32.25 -4.32 -10.79
C GLY A 233 30.95 -4.57 -9.99
N GLN A 234 30.53 -3.77 -9.00
CA GLN A 234 29.34 -4.04 -8.18
C GLN A 234 28.11 -3.23 -8.58
N SER A 235 28.26 -2.07 -9.25
CA SER A 235 27.13 -1.17 -9.51
C SER A 235 26.24 -1.56 -10.70
N THR A 236 26.74 -2.38 -11.62
CA THR A 236 26.01 -2.77 -12.84
C THR A 236 25.01 -3.91 -12.59
N GLY A 237 25.37 -4.88 -11.75
CA GLY A 237 24.52 -6.01 -11.36
C GLY A 237 23.29 -5.58 -10.55
N SER A 238 23.48 -4.74 -9.53
CA SER A 238 22.39 -4.21 -8.70
C SER A 238 21.40 -3.35 -9.49
N ARG A 239 21.90 -2.61 -10.48
CA ARG A 239 21.05 -1.81 -11.39
C ARG A 239 20.19 -2.70 -12.29
N HIS A 240 20.73 -3.82 -12.80
CA HIS A 240 19.96 -4.76 -13.61
C HIS A 240 18.92 -5.53 -12.78
N PHE A 241 19.24 -5.90 -11.54
CA PHE A 241 18.30 -6.58 -10.65
C PHE A 241 17.12 -5.67 -10.27
N LEU A 242 17.39 -4.43 -9.87
CA LEU A 242 16.33 -3.47 -9.53
C LEU A 242 15.50 -3.05 -10.75
N ALA A 243 16.14 -2.89 -11.91
CA ALA A 243 15.42 -2.67 -13.16
C ALA A 243 14.55 -3.87 -13.53
N ALA A 244 15.03 -5.12 -13.35
CA ALA A 244 14.21 -6.31 -13.57
C ALA A 244 13.01 -6.37 -12.61
N VAL A 245 13.20 -6.08 -11.31
CA VAL A 245 12.09 -6.01 -10.34
C VAL A 245 11.09 -4.90 -10.68
N ALA A 246 11.54 -3.77 -11.21
CA ALA A 246 10.69 -2.64 -11.58
C ALA A 246 10.00 -2.79 -12.96
N GLU A 247 10.69 -3.31 -13.99
CA GLU A 247 10.17 -3.51 -15.35
C GLU A 247 9.21 -4.71 -15.41
N LEU A 248 9.46 -5.77 -14.65
CA LEU A 248 8.58 -6.95 -14.60
C LEU A 248 7.30 -6.69 -13.81
N ALA A 249 7.30 -5.68 -12.91
CA ALA A 249 6.10 -5.18 -12.26
C ALA A 249 5.22 -4.30 -13.18
N GLY A 250 5.70 -3.91 -14.37
CA GLY A 250 4.96 -3.05 -15.32
C GLY A 250 4.48 -3.74 -16.59
N THR A 251 4.69 -5.05 -16.76
CA THR A 251 4.46 -5.79 -18.02
C THR A 251 3.40 -6.90 -17.92
N GLY A 252 2.35 -6.67 -17.12
CA GLY A 252 1.20 -7.58 -16.97
C GLY A 252 -0.10 -6.96 -17.46
#